data_AF-A0A1I6JR61-F1
#
_entry.id   AF-A0A1I6JR61-F1
#
_cell.length_a   1.000
_cell.length_b   1.000
_cell.length_c   1.000
_cell.angle_alpha   90.00
_cell.angle_beta   90.00
_cell.angle_gamma   90.00
#
_symmetry.space_group_name_H-M   'P 1'
#
loop_
_entity.id
_entity.type
_entity.pdbx_description
1 polymer ?
#
loop_
_entity_poly.entity_id
_entity_poly.type
_entity_poly.pdbx_seq_one_letter_code
_entity_poly.pdbx_strand_id
1 'polypeptide(L)' 'MTLEQQAALARVRFTIISAIKASGVFIMLIGLWIWYGDVLDKGGNALVGGLLFALGFFESLVLPRILIRRWRTPPQP' A
#
# COMPACT_ATOMS: atom_id res chain seq x y z
N MET A 1 12.69 -22.47 16.97
CA MET A 1 12.93 -21.05 16.65
C MET A 1 13.23 -20.34 17.95
N THR A 2 14.39 -19.70 18.06
CA THR A 2 14.74 -18.91 19.24
C THR A 2 13.87 -17.64 19.31
N LEU A 3 13.62 -17.11 20.51
CA LEU A 3 12.77 -15.92 20.71
C LEU A 3 13.25 -14.72 19.88
N GLU A 4 14.55 -14.57 19.71
CA GLU A 4 15.16 -13.53 18.87
C GLU A 4 14.78 -13.66 17.39
N GLN A 5 14.74 -14.88 16.85
CA GLN A 5 14.33 -15.13 15.46
C GLN A 5 12.87 -14.72 15.23
N GLN A 6 11.99 -14.95 16.20
CA GLN A 6 10.58 -14.56 16.12
C GLN A 6 10.42 -13.04 16.15
N ALA A 7 11.16 -12.35 17.02
CA ALA A 7 11.15 -10.89 17.11
C ALA A 7 11.68 -10.24 15.83
N ALA A 8 12.76 -10.78 15.26
CA ALA A 8 13.31 -10.32 13.98
C ALA A 8 12.29 -10.47 12.84
N LEU A 9 11.63 -11.63 12.74
CA LEU A 9 10.62 -11.89 11.73
C LEU A 9 9.39 -10.98 11.87
N ALA A 10 8.93 -10.72 13.09
CA ALA A 10 7.83 -9.81 13.37
C ALA A 10 8.15 -8.37 12.93
N ARG A 11 9.38 -7.92 13.18
CA ARG A 11 9.85 -6.60 12.77
C ARG A 11 9.87 -6.45 11.24
N VAL A 12 10.41 -7.44 10.53
CA VAL A 12 10.43 -7.44 9.05
C VAL A 12 9.02 -7.37 8.47
N ARG A 13 8.09 -8.19 8.99
CA ARG A 13 6.68 -8.18 8.54
C ARG A 13 6.02 -6.81 8.77
N PHE A 14 6.24 -6.22 9.94
CA PHE A 14 5.72 -4.90 10.26
C PHE A 14 6.28 -3.82 9.33
N THR A 15 7.58 -3.84 9.05
CA THR A 15 8.23 -2.90 8.13
C THR A 15 7.65 -3.03 6.72
N ILE A 16 7.49 -4.26 6.21
CA ILE A 16 6.93 -4.49 4.87
C ILE A 16 5.49 -4.00 4.78
N ILE A 17 4.64 -4.34 5.76
CA ILE A 17 3.24 -3.88 5.79
C ILE A 17 3.17 -2.34 5.82
N SER A 18 4.00 -1.71 6.64
CA SER A 18 4.02 -0.25 6.76
C SER A 18 4.51 0.41 5.48
N ALA A 19 5.54 -0.14 4.83
CA ALA A 19 6.04 0.34 3.56
C ALA A 19 4.99 0.26 2.44
N ILE A 20 4.24 -0.84 2.36
CA ILE A 20 3.17 -1.00 1.36
C ILE A 20 2.04 0.00 1.59
N LYS A 21 1.64 0.20 2.85
CA LYS A 21 0.64 1.23 3.19
C LYS A 21 1.12 2.61 2.75
N ALA A 22 2.36 2.96 3.09
CA ALA A 22 2.95 4.24 2.72
C ALA A 22 3.07 4.41 1.20
N SER A 23 3.45 3.36 0.47
CA SER A 23 3.48 3.34 -1.00
C SER A 23 2.11 3.62 -1.62
N GLY A 24 1.08 2.93 -1.15
CA GLY A 24 -0.30 3.16 -1.62
C GLY A 24 -0.76 4.59 -1.36
N VAL A 25 -0.50 5.15 -0.17
CA VAL A 25 -0.80 6.55 0.15
C VAL A 25 -0.02 7.50 -0.76
N PHE A 26 1.24 7.21 -1.03
CA PHE A 26 2.07 8.03 -1.93
C PHE A 26 1.49 8.07 -3.35
N ILE A 27 1.07 6.91 -3.89
CA ILE A 27 0.39 6.81 -5.18
C ILE A 27 -0.94 7.57 -5.16
N MET A 28 -1.71 7.51 -4.07
CA MET A 28 -2.92 8.31 -3.93
C MET A 28 -2.64 9.80 -4.06
N LEU A 29 -1.61 10.30 -3.36
CA LEU A 29 -1.25 11.72 -3.40
C LEU A 29 -0.82 12.16 -4.81
N ILE A 30 -0.08 11.31 -5.53
CA ILE A 30 0.26 11.57 -6.94
C ILE A 30 -1.01 11.63 -7.79
N GLY A 31 -1.94 10.68 -7.61
CA GLY A 31 -3.21 10.69 -8.34
C GLY A 31 -4.03 11.96 -8.07
N LEU A 32 -4.07 12.40 -6.81
CA LEU A 32 -4.74 13.65 -6.42
C LEU A 32 -4.07 14.87 -7.05
N TRP A 33 -2.73 14.89 -7.09
CA TRP A 33 -1.98 15.96 -7.75
C TRP A 33 -2.28 15.98 -9.25
N ILE A 34 -2.32 14.83 -9.93
CA ILE A 34 -2.66 14.77 -11.36
C ILE A 34 -4.11 15.20 -11.62
N TRP A 35 -5.02 14.86 -10.71
CA TRP A 35 -6.43 15.22 -10.84
C TRP A 35 -6.60 16.74 -10.82
N TYR A 36 -6.05 17.43 -9.82
CA TYR A 36 -6.29 18.86 -9.60
C TYR A 36 -5.19 19.79 -10.14
N GLY A 37 -4.04 19.24 -10.51
CA GLY A 37 -2.88 20.00 -10.95
C GLY A 37 -2.65 19.91 -12.44
N ASP A 38 -2.02 20.94 -12.99
CA ASP A 38 -1.71 21.07 -14.42
C ASP A 38 -0.48 20.25 -14.86
N VAL A 39 -0.27 19.08 -14.25
CA VAL A 39 0.94 18.26 -14.43
C VAL A 39 0.93 17.55 -15.79
N LEU A 40 -0.24 17.06 -16.20
CA LEU A 40 -0.45 16.32 -17.45
C LEU A 40 -1.19 17.18 -18.48
N ASP A 41 -2.31 17.76 -18.10
CA ASP A 41 -3.16 18.61 -18.93
C ASP A 41 -3.49 19.91 -18.18
N LYS A 42 -3.70 21.01 -18.92
CA LYS A 42 -4.20 22.26 -18.32
C LYS A 42 -5.62 22.05 -17.80
N GLY A 43 -5.84 22.34 -16.52
CA GLY A 43 -7.07 22.06 -15.77
C GLY A 43 -7.08 20.73 -15.03
N GLY A 44 -5.98 19.97 -15.08
CA GLY A 44 -5.86 18.64 -14.50
C GLY A 44 -6.59 17.54 -15.28
N ASN A 45 -6.22 16.29 -15.00
CA ASN A 45 -6.80 15.12 -15.67
C ASN A 45 -7.50 14.23 -14.64
N ALA A 46 -8.80 14.48 -14.44
CA ALA A 46 -9.62 13.76 -13.46
C ALA A 46 -9.69 12.25 -13.71
N LEU A 47 -9.64 11.82 -14.98
CA LEU A 47 -9.73 10.41 -15.32
C LEU A 47 -8.45 9.67 -14.91
N VAL A 48 -7.28 10.17 -15.32
CA VAL A 48 -5.98 9.57 -14.99
C VAL A 48 -5.69 9.71 -13.50
N GLY A 49 -5.85 10.91 -12.95
CA GLY A 49 -5.63 11.19 -11.54
C GLY A 49 -6.56 10.42 -10.62
N GLY A 50 -7.85 10.34 -10.99
CA GLY A 50 -8.85 9.56 -10.25
C GLY A 50 -8.58 8.05 -10.27
N LEU A 51 -8.17 7.49 -11.42
CA LEU A 51 -7.78 6.07 -11.51
C LEU A 51 -6.55 5.77 -10.66
N LEU A 52 -5.53 6.63 -10.74
CA LEU A 52 -4.30 6.46 -9.96
C LEU A 52 -4.58 6.60 -8.45
N PHE A 53 -5.43 7.55 -8.07
CA PHE A 53 -5.90 7.71 -6.70
C PHE A 53 -6.62 6.46 -6.20
N ALA A 54 -7.57 5.94 -6.98
CA ALA A 54 -8.30 4.73 -6.62
C ALA A 54 -7.38 3.51 -6.49
N LEU A 55 -6.37 3.39 -7.36
CA LEU A 55 -5.38 2.34 -7.31
C LEU A 55 -4.52 2.41 -6.03
N GLY A 56 -3.96 3.59 -5.72
CA GLY A 56 -3.18 3.78 -4.51
C GLY A 56 -4.02 3.54 -3.24
N PHE A 57 -5.29 3.96 -3.25
CA PHE A 57 -6.21 3.73 -2.15
C PHE A 57 -6.46 2.24 -1.94
N PHE A 58 -6.77 1.53 -3.03
CA PHE A 58 -6.96 0.09 -3.02
C PHE A 58 -5.69 -0.63 -2.52
N GLU A 59 -4.52 -0.28 -3.04
CA GLU A 59 -3.25 -0.87 -2.63
C GLU A 59 -2.97 -0.66 -1.13
N SER A 60 -3.15 0.57 -0.63
CA SER A 60 -2.88 0.93 0.77
C SER A 60 -3.75 0.15 1.78
N LEU A 61 -4.91 -0.35 1.36
CA LEU A 61 -5.87 -1.04 2.23
C LEU A 61 -5.90 -2.54 1.99
N VAL A 62 -5.95 -2.97 0.72
CA VAL A 62 -6.22 -4.36 0.34
C VAL A 62 -4.94 -5.19 0.37
N LEU A 63 -3.85 -4.68 -0.19
CA LEU A 63 -2.60 -5.43 -0.27
C LEU A 63 -2.03 -5.80 1.12
N PRO A 64 -2.00 -4.89 2.12
CA PRO A 64 -1.62 -5.23 3.48
C PRO A 64 -2.53 -6.28 4.12
N ARG A 65 -3.84 -6.23 3.88
CA ARG A 65 -4.80 -7.20 4.42
C ARG A 65 -4.55 -8.61 3.88
N ILE A 66 -4.23 -8.72 2.58
CA ILE A 66 -3.88 -10.00 1.94
C ILE A 66 -2.58 -10.55 2.55
N LEU A 67 -1.55 -9.72 2.71
CA LEU A 67 -0.28 -10.12 3.31
C LEU A 67 -0.42 -10.57 4.76
N ILE A 68 -1.19 -9.83 5.56
CA ILE A 68 -1.48 -10.21 6.96
C ILE A 68 -2.20 -11.56 7.00
N ARG A 69 -3.19 -11.80 6.12
CA ARG A 69 -3.89 -13.08 6.04
C ARG A 69 -2.93 -14.22 5.70
N ARG A 70 -2.06 -14.03 4.70
CA ARG A 70 -1.09 -15.03 4.25
C ARG A 70 -0.05 -15.37 5.31
N TRP A 71 0.34 -14.40 6.14
CA TRP A 71 1.29 -14.61 7.23
C TRP A 71 0.66 -15.06 8.54
N ARG A 72 -0.67 -14.94 8.69
CA ARG A 72 -1.43 -15.46 9.83
C ARG A 72 -1.70 -16.95 9.72
N THR A 73 -1.73 -17.55 8.53
CA THR A 73 -2.01 -18.98 8.35
C THR A 73 -0.95 -19.84 9.04
N PRO A 74 -1.28 -20.54 10.15
CA PRO A 74 -0.53 -21.69 10.59
C PRO A 74 -0.85 -22.86 9.62
N PRO A 75 0.05 -23.85 9.47
CA PRO A 75 -0.29 -25.10 8.78
C PRO A 75 -1.55 -25.70 9.42
N GLN A 76 -2.55 -26.06 8.62
CA GLN A 76 -3.69 -26.84 9.12
C GLN A 76 -3.20 -28.25 9.49
N PRO A 77 -3.80 -28.89 10.51
CA PRO A 77 -3.42 -30.22 11.00
C PRO A 77 -3.59 -31.32 9.95
#